data_AF-A0A9W6Y5S5-F1
#
_entry.id   AF-A0A9W6Y5S5-F1
#
_cell.length_a   1.000
_cell.length_b   1.000
_cell.length_c   1.000
_cell.angle_alpha   90.00
_cell.angle_beta   90.00
_cell.angle_gamma   90.00
#
_symmetry.space_group_name_H-M   'P 1'
#
loop_
_entity.id
_entity.type
_entity.pdbx_description
1 polymer ?
#
loop_
_entity_poly.entity_id
_entity_poly.type
_entity_poly.pdbx_seq_one_letter_code
_entity_poly.pdbx_strand_id
1 'polypeptide(L)'
;MPADRLGGKTPLTAFTALPGGSQLTSILHPREPVDTPVEWVTQELQAHLEEVRVALDGLHAEMVDASEKRRRAARERHSRRQGVKLQKFSEGDFVLIVVARPQTHRQSTE
;
A
#
# COMPACT_ATOMS: atom_id res chain seq x y z
N MET A 1 -29.48 -11.77 59.47
CA MET A 1 -29.11 -12.89 60.36
C MET A 1 -29.02 -14.16 59.50
N PRO A 2 -27.83 -14.72 59.25
CA PRO A 2 -27.73 -15.97 58.49
C PRO A 2 -28.30 -17.11 59.32
N ALA A 3 -29.08 -18.00 58.69
CA ALA A 3 -29.70 -19.13 59.39
C ALA A 3 -28.62 -20.17 59.77
N ASP A 4 -28.31 -20.25 61.06
CA ASP A 4 -27.27 -21.08 61.69
C ASP A 4 -27.60 -22.59 61.72
N ARG A 5 -28.51 -23.06 60.87
CA ARG A 5 -29.08 -24.43 60.95
C ARG A 5 -28.23 -25.50 60.27
N LEU A 6 -27.16 -25.10 59.61
CA LEU A 6 -26.31 -25.97 58.78
C LEU A 6 -24.87 -26.08 59.30
N GLY A 7 -24.59 -25.59 60.51
CA GLY A 7 -23.26 -25.68 61.12
C GLY A 7 -22.16 -25.04 60.25
N GLY A 8 -22.47 -23.87 59.65
CA GLY A 8 -21.56 -23.16 58.74
C GLY A 8 -21.44 -23.75 57.33
N LYS A 9 -22.16 -24.82 56.99
CA LYS A 9 -22.17 -25.39 55.63
C LYS A 9 -23.12 -24.62 54.72
N THR A 10 -22.72 -24.40 53.47
CA THR A 10 -23.61 -23.75 52.50
C THR A 10 -24.79 -24.67 52.18
N PRO A 11 -26.01 -24.14 51.96
CA PRO A 11 -27.17 -24.96 51.60
C PRO A 11 -26.89 -25.86 50.40
N LEU A 12 -26.17 -25.34 49.40
CA LEU A 12 -25.75 -26.11 48.22
C LEU A 12 -24.92 -27.34 48.59
N THR A 13 -23.99 -27.19 49.55
CA THR A 13 -23.16 -28.31 50.04
C THR A 13 -24.00 -29.36 50.74
N ALA A 14 -25.01 -28.97 51.49
CA ALA A 14 -25.87 -29.92 52.18
C ALA A 14 -26.81 -30.69 51.25
N PHE A 15 -27.31 -30.05 50.18
CA PHE A 15 -28.19 -30.72 49.23
C PHE A 15 -27.45 -31.61 48.22
N THR A 16 -26.24 -31.23 47.82
CA THR A 16 -25.50 -31.92 46.76
C THR A 16 -24.36 -32.80 47.26
N ALA A 17 -24.01 -32.70 48.55
CA ALA A 17 -22.78 -33.26 49.14
C ALA A 17 -21.48 -32.80 48.44
N LEU A 18 -21.55 -31.82 47.54
CA LEU A 18 -20.41 -31.25 46.83
C LEU A 18 -19.94 -29.97 47.52
N PRO A 19 -18.63 -29.69 47.57
CA PRO A 19 -18.12 -28.41 48.06
C PRO A 19 -18.79 -27.26 47.29
N GLY A 20 -19.39 -26.30 48.00
CA GLY A 20 -20.22 -25.24 47.40
C GLY A 20 -19.56 -24.36 46.32
N GLY A 21 -18.25 -24.49 46.09
CA GLY A 21 -17.52 -23.80 45.00
C GLY A 21 -17.36 -24.60 43.71
N SER A 22 -17.61 -25.92 43.68
CA SER A 22 -17.22 -26.79 42.56
C SER A 22 -18.11 -26.66 41.31
N GLN A 23 -19.29 -26.05 41.43
CA GLN A 23 -20.19 -25.89 40.29
C GLN A 23 -19.82 -24.68 39.42
N LEU A 24 -19.18 -23.66 39.99
CA LEU A 24 -18.75 -22.47 39.24
C LEU A 24 -17.50 -22.72 38.40
N THR A 25 -16.64 -23.65 38.81
CA THR A 25 -15.47 -24.08 38.03
C THR A 25 -15.84 -24.75 36.71
N SER A 26 -17.06 -25.29 36.57
CA SER A 26 -17.57 -25.85 35.30
C SER A 26 -18.09 -24.78 34.34
N ILE A 27 -18.57 -23.64 34.84
CA ILE A 27 -19.07 -22.53 34.02
C ILE A 27 -17.90 -21.71 33.46
N LEU A 28 -16.84 -21.60 34.26
CA LEU A 28 -15.56 -21.07 33.84
C LEU A 28 -14.86 -22.12 32.97
N HIS A 29 -15.19 -22.13 31.68
CA HIS A 29 -14.35 -22.81 30.71
C HIS A 29 -12.93 -22.25 30.88
N PRO A 30 -11.91 -23.11 31.10
CA PRO A 30 -10.53 -22.69 31.00
C PRO A 30 -10.33 -22.26 29.55
N ARG A 31 -10.53 -20.98 29.27
CA ARG A 31 -10.06 -20.39 28.04
C ARG A 31 -8.59 -20.22 28.29
N GLU A 32 -7.78 -21.16 27.82
CA GLU A 32 -6.35 -20.91 27.70
C GLU A 32 -6.24 -19.58 26.94
N PRO A 33 -5.71 -18.52 27.58
CA PRO A 33 -5.33 -17.37 26.81
C PRO A 33 -4.24 -17.88 25.86
N VAL A 34 -4.55 -17.90 24.57
CA VAL A 34 -3.51 -18.03 23.56
C VAL A 34 -2.75 -16.71 23.65
N ASP A 35 -1.83 -16.63 24.61
CA ASP A 35 -0.92 -15.52 24.78
C ASP A 35 0.09 -15.63 23.63
N THR A 36 -0.32 -15.20 22.45
CA THR A 36 0.61 -14.97 21.37
C THR A 36 1.51 -13.82 21.81
N PRO A 37 2.83 -14.03 21.99
CA PRO A 37 3.71 -12.97 22.40
C PRO A 37 3.67 -11.89 21.32
N VAL A 38 3.55 -10.62 21.73
CA VAL A 38 3.50 -9.47 20.81
C VAL A 38 4.68 -9.49 19.84
N GLU A 39 5.84 -9.99 20.28
CA GLU A 39 7.04 -10.19 19.46
C GLU A 39 6.85 -11.14 18.28
N TRP A 40 5.98 -12.15 18.40
CA TRP A 40 5.69 -13.04 17.27
C TRP A 40 4.84 -12.32 16.22
N VAL A 41 3.88 -11.52 16.64
CA VAL A 41 3.03 -10.73 15.73
C VAL A 41 3.86 -9.67 15.01
N THR A 42 4.80 -9.01 15.69
CA THR A 42 5.67 -8.00 15.06
C THR A 42 6.62 -8.65 14.05
N GLN A 43 7.17 -9.83 14.36
CA GLN A 43 8.01 -10.59 13.43
C GLN A 43 7.24 -11.01 12.17
N GLU A 44 6.03 -11.54 12.34
CA GLU A 44 5.18 -11.95 11.21
C GLU A 44 4.79 -10.75 10.33
N LEU A 45 4.44 -9.62 10.96
CA LEU A 45 4.13 -8.39 10.24
C LEU A 45 5.34 -7.90 9.44
N GLN A 46 6.54 -7.95 10.04
CA GLN A 46 7.76 -7.50 9.35
C GLN A 46 8.10 -8.41 8.16
N ALA A 47 7.96 -9.73 8.32
CA ALA A 47 8.17 -10.68 7.23
C ALA A 47 7.20 -10.41 6.06
N HIS A 48 5.92 -10.19 6.38
CA HIS A 48 4.91 -9.90 5.35
C HIS A 48 5.17 -8.57 4.64
N LEU A 49 5.56 -7.52 5.37
CA LEU A 49 5.87 -6.22 4.76
C LEU A 49 7.08 -6.31 3.83
N GLU A 50 8.08 -7.12 4.16
CA GLU A 50 9.24 -7.34 3.27
C GLU A 50 8.84 -8.08 1.99
N GLU A 51 7.95 -9.07 2.09
CA GLU A 51 7.39 -9.76 0.92
C GLU A 51 6.62 -8.79 0.01
N VAL A 52 5.75 -7.96 0.60
CA VAL A 52 4.99 -6.93 -0.14
C VAL A 52 5.92 -5.94 -0.81
N ARG A 53 6.99 -5.52 -0.13
CA ARG A 53 7.99 -4.62 -0.68
C ARG A 53 8.68 -5.22 -1.91
N VAL A 54 9.17 -6.46 -1.80
CA VAL A 54 9.82 -7.15 -2.92
C VAL A 54 8.86 -7.30 -4.11
N ALA A 55 7.59 -7.64 -3.86
CA ALA A 55 6.58 -7.75 -4.90
C ALA A 55 6.33 -6.41 -5.61
N LEU A 56 6.24 -5.31 -4.85
CA LEU A 56 6.06 -3.96 -5.40
C LEU A 56 7.27 -3.48 -6.21
N ASP A 57 8.49 -3.75 -5.71
CA ASP A 57 9.72 -3.41 -6.43
C ASP A 57 9.80 -4.18 -7.76
N GLY A 58 9.43 -5.45 -7.77
CA GLY A 58 9.31 -6.26 -8.98
C GLY A 58 8.30 -5.70 -9.98
N LEU A 59 7.08 -5.39 -9.51
CA LEU A 59 6.02 -4.79 -10.33
C LEU A 59 6.48 -3.46 -10.95
N HIS A 60 7.13 -2.60 -10.15
CA HIS A 60 7.65 -1.33 -10.62
C HIS A 60 8.72 -1.51 -11.70
N ALA A 61 9.64 -2.45 -11.50
CA ALA A 61 10.68 -2.75 -12.49
C ALA A 61 10.07 -3.21 -13.84
N GLU A 62 9.10 -4.13 -13.80
CA GLU A 62 8.42 -4.61 -15.00
C GLU A 62 7.61 -3.50 -15.72
N MET A 63 6.89 -2.68 -14.95
CA MET A 63 6.15 -1.54 -15.49
C MET A 63 7.08 -0.53 -16.18
N VAL A 64 8.22 -0.22 -15.56
CA VAL A 64 9.22 0.70 -16.10
C VAL A 64 9.79 0.13 -17.40
N ASP A 65 10.23 -1.12 -17.41
CA ASP A 65 10.77 -1.77 -18.61
C ASP A 65 9.74 -1.81 -19.75
N ALA A 66 8.48 -2.19 -19.46
CA ALA A 66 7.40 -2.18 -20.45
C ALA A 66 7.11 -0.77 -21.00
N SER A 67 7.19 0.27 -20.16
CA SER A 67 7.05 1.66 -20.55
C SER A 67 8.22 2.13 -21.42
N GLU A 68 9.45 1.81 -21.03
CA GLU A 68 10.65 2.17 -21.79
C GLU A 68 10.71 1.50 -23.15
N LYS A 69 10.36 0.21 -23.23
CA LYS A 69 10.20 -0.52 -24.48
C LYS A 69 9.20 0.18 -25.41
N ARG A 70 8.03 0.57 -24.89
CA ARG A 70 7.02 1.33 -25.66
C ARG A 70 7.55 2.68 -26.14
N ARG A 71 8.23 3.44 -25.28
CA ARG A 71 8.85 4.73 -25.64
C ARG A 71 9.95 4.56 -26.69
N ARG A 72 10.80 3.54 -26.57
CA ARG A 72 11.85 3.22 -27.54
C ARG A 72 11.25 2.87 -28.90
N ALA A 73 10.27 1.98 -28.94
CA ALA A 73 9.57 1.63 -30.17
C ALA A 73 8.87 2.84 -30.81
N ALA A 74 8.28 3.74 -30.02
CA ALA A 74 7.71 4.98 -30.53
C ALA A 74 8.77 5.90 -31.17
N ARG A 75 9.94 6.05 -30.52
CA ARG A 75 11.07 6.82 -31.06
C ARG A 75 11.60 6.21 -32.37
N GLU A 76 11.73 4.89 -32.44
CA GLU A 76 12.17 4.19 -33.66
C GLU A 76 11.15 4.32 -34.81
N ARG A 77 9.84 4.22 -34.52
CA ARG A 77 8.80 4.50 -35.51
C ARG A 77 8.87 5.93 -36.01
N HIS A 78 9.12 6.87 -35.12
CA HIS A 78 9.23 8.28 -35.46
C HIS A 78 10.47 8.57 -36.31
N SER A 79 11.63 7.96 -36.01
CA SER A 79 12.86 8.14 -36.78
C SER A 79 12.79 7.55 -38.19
N ARG A 80 11.97 6.52 -38.40
CA ARG A 80 11.74 5.89 -39.71
C ARG A 80 10.77 6.68 -40.61
N ARG A 81 10.01 7.65 -40.10
CA ARG A 81 9.15 8.49 -40.94
C ARG A 81 10.03 9.37 -41.84
N GLN A 82 9.92 9.17 -43.16
CA GLN A 82 10.51 10.06 -44.15
C GLN A 82 10.02 11.50 -43.89
N GLY A 83 10.96 12.44 -43.77
CA GLY A 83 10.69 13.85 -43.50
C GLY A 83 11.01 14.34 -42.08
N VAL A 84 11.25 13.43 -41.11
CA VAL A 84 11.61 13.82 -39.73
C VAL A 84 13.08 13.56 -39.41
N LYS A 85 13.98 14.00 -40.30
CA LYS A 85 15.38 14.23 -39.90
C LYS A 85 15.42 15.58 -39.20
N LEU A 86 15.44 15.57 -37.87
CA LEU A 86 15.79 16.76 -37.10
C LEU A 86 17.18 17.20 -37.57
N GLN A 87 17.30 18.40 -38.15
CA GLN A 87 18.60 19.00 -38.41
C GLN A 87 19.30 19.16 -37.06
N LYS A 88 20.42 18.44 -36.89
CA LYS A 88 21.25 18.55 -35.72
C LYS A 88 22.07 19.83 -35.90
N PHE A 89 21.70 20.87 -35.17
CA PHE A 89 22.51 22.07 -35.08
C PHE A 89 23.58 21.87 -33.99
N SER A 90 24.83 22.17 -34.30
CA SER A 90 25.94 22.22 -33.34
C SER A 90 26.17 23.64 -32.81
N GLU A 91 26.86 23.74 -31.69
CA GLU A 91 27.33 25.03 -31.17
C GLU A 91 28.23 25.71 -32.22
N GLY A 92 27.81 26.90 -32.69
CA GLY A 92 28.44 27.61 -33.81
C GLY A 92 27.60 27.66 -35.09
N ASP A 93 26.49 26.91 -35.17
CA ASP A 93 25.56 27.02 -36.30
C ASP A 93 24.66 28.25 -36.16
N PHE A 94 24.65 29.11 -37.19
CA PHE A 94 23.77 30.26 -37.26
C PHE A 94 22.52 29.93 -38.07
N VAL A 95 21.34 30.23 -37.53
CA VAL A 95 20.04 29.98 -38.20
C VAL A 95 19.36 31.31 -38.51
N LEU A 96 18.97 31.53 -39.77
CA LEU A 96 18.23 32.72 -40.19
C LEU A 96 16.75 32.56 -39.82
N ILE A 97 16.25 33.42 -38.93
CA ILE A 97 14.83 33.47 -38.58
C ILE A 97 14.16 34.56 -39.40
N VAL A 98 13.21 34.18 -40.26
CA VAL A 98 12.38 35.13 -41.00
C VAL A 98 11.08 35.34 -40.24
N VAL A 99 10.84 36.56 -39.76
CA VAL A 99 9.55 36.98 -39.20
C VAL A 99 8.89 37.91 -40.19
N ALA A 100 7.75 37.48 -40.76
CA ALA A 100 6.95 38.33 -41.62
C ALA A 100 6.28 39.41 -40.76
N ARG A 101 6.66 40.68 -40.96
CA ARG A 101 5.93 41.81 -40.38
C ARG A 101 4.84 42.25 -41.35
N PRO A 102 3.58 42.40 -40.90
CA PRO A 102 2.53 42.97 -41.73
C PRO A 102 2.90 44.42 -42.08
N GLN A 103 2.94 44.74 -43.37
CA GLN A 103 3.17 46.10 -43.85
C GLN A 103 1.84 46.85 -43.76
N THR A 104 1.64 47.64 -42.70
CA THR A 104 0.49 48.53 -42.61
C THR A 104 0.72 49.72 -43.52
N HIS A 105 0.12 49.69 -44.71
CA HIS A 105 0.10 50.84 -45.62
C HIS A 105 -0.83 51.90 -45.01
N ARG A 106 -0.24 52.93 -44.39
CA ARG A 106 -1.00 54.08 -43.88
C ARG A 106 -1.31 54.99 -45.06
N GLN A 107 -2.50 54.87 -45.63
CA GLN A 107 -3.01 55.86 -46.57
C GLN A 107 -3.37 57.13 -45.79
N SER A 108 -2.73 58.24 -46.18
CA SER A 108 -3.12 59.59 -45.80
C SER A 108 -4.44 59.91 -46.48
N THR A 109 -5.47 60.20 -45.70
CA THR A 109 -6.69 60.84 -46.18
C THR A 109 -6.58 62.34 -45.90
N GLU A 110 -6.60 63.14 -46.96
CA GLU A 110 -6.93 64.57 -46.93
C GLU A 110 -8.38 64.80 -46.50
#